data_AF-A0AAN6IJX6-F1
#
_entry.id   AF-A0AAN6IJX6-F1
#
_cell.length_a   1.000
_cell.length_b   1.000
_cell.length_c   1.000
_cell.angle_alpha   90.00
_cell.angle_beta   90.00
_cell.angle_gamma   90.00
#
_symmetry.space_group_name_H-M   'P 1'
#
loop_
_entity.id
_entity.type
_entity.pdbx_description
1 polymer ?
#
loop_
_entity_poly.entity_id
_entity_poly.type
_entity_poly.pdbx_seq_one_letter_code
_entity_poly.pdbx_strand_id
1 'polypeptide(L)'
;MAESYKPMDAFDSMTESTFIIKPKTKTKTNTNTNSKSDLAADGGYLTLLQGQEPVESMQLRKRLFAQLWQPLEEELFTIEKQVNNIGITEVCDFVDSSYGEIERREQGQVARPFAEVSAAVTFAGINTGDHGKLFQSLQDQLLERGHHVALLESQYCNTLPNLQRSLLEQMFNSIYADTDAGPSAFGGTKTVTYDLG
;
A
#
# COMPACT_ATOMS: atom_id res chain seq x y z
N MET A 1 -7.36 -21.41 -56.87
CA MET A 1 -6.64 -20.83 -55.72
C MET A 1 -7.55 -20.99 -54.51
N ALA A 2 -7.29 -21.97 -53.66
CA ALA A 2 -8.07 -22.19 -52.45
C ALA A 2 -7.40 -21.40 -51.31
N GLU A 3 -8.11 -20.40 -50.78
CA GLU A 3 -7.65 -19.64 -49.63
C GLU A 3 -7.53 -20.57 -48.42
N SER A 4 -6.35 -20.56 -47.81
CA SER A 4 -6.04 -21.28 -46.58
C SER A 4 -6.80 -20.61 -45.44
N TYR A 5 -7.89 -21.24 -45.00
CA TYR A 5 -8.60 -20.85 -43.79
C TYR A 5 -7.69 -21.10 -42.58
N LYS A 6 -7.09 -20.03 -42.04
CA LYS A 6 -6.44 -20.08 -40.73
C LYS A 6 -7.54 -20.19 -39.67
N PRO A 7 -7.47 -21.16 -38.74
CA PRO A 7 -8.38 -21.15 -37.60
C PRO A 7 -8.18 -19.84 -36.84
N MET A 8 -9.23 -19.03 -36.69
CA MET A 8 -9.23 -17.87 -35.81
C MET A 8 -8.79 -18.32 -34.42
N ASP A 9 -7.80 -17.61 -33.87
CA ASP A 9 -7.33 -17.88 -32.52
C ASP A 9 -8.50 -17.67 -31.55
N ALA A 10 -8.66 -18.54 -30.56
CA ALA A 10 -9.81 -18.50 -29.63
C ALA A 10 -9.81 -17.25 -28.73
N PHE A 11 -8.75 -16.44 -28.82
CA PHE A 11 -8.56 -15.17 -28.14
C PHE A 11 -8.60 -13.95 -29.09
N ASP A 12 -8.88 -14.19 -30.36
CA ASP A 12 -9.02 -13.15 -31.39
C ASP A 12 -10.51 -12.88 -31.64
N SER A 13 -11.19 -12.35 -30.62
CA SER A 13 -12.58 -11.88 -30.74
C SER A 13 -12.60 -10.36 -30.88
N MET A 14 -13.25 -9.90 -31.95
CA MET A 14 -13.40 -8.48 -32.27
C MET A 14 -14.48 -7.77 -31.44
N THR A 15 -15.23 -8.50 -30.62
CA THR A 15 -16.40 -7.99 -29.88
C THR A 15 -16.19 -7.96 -28.38
N GLU A 16 -15.27 -8.76 -27.85
CA GLU A 16 -15.00 -8.85 -26.42
C GLU A 16 -13.61 -8.26 -26.12
N SER A 17 -13.53 -7.39 -25.12
CA SER A 17 -12.30 -6.70 -24.74
C SER A 17 -11.57 -7.34 -23.56
N THR A 18 -12.15 -8.35 -22.90
CA THR A 18 -11.55 -8.99 -21.72
C THR A 18 -11.93 -10.46 -21.65
N PHE A 19 -10.92 -11.33 -21.64
CA PHE A 19 -11.08 -12.78 -21.51
C PHE A 19 -10.47 -13.25 -20.19
N ILE A 20 -11.27 -13.87 -19.32
CA ILE A 20 -10.78 -14.46 -18.07
C ILE A 20 -10.59 -15.96 -18.28
N ILE A 21 -9.33 -16.39 -18.42
CA ILE A 21 -8.98 -17.80 -18.55
C ILE A 21 -8.69 -18.36 -17.16
N LYS A 22 -9.64 -19.11 -16.61
CA LYS A 22 -9.40 -19.88 -15.37
C LYS A 22 -8.68 -21.18 -15.71
N PRO A 23 -7.43 -21.41 -15.27
CA PRO A 23 -6.75 -22.67 -15.52
C PRO A 23 -7.50 -23.80 -14.80
N LYS A 24 -7.84 -24.88 -15.52
CA LYS A 24 -8.39 -26.09 -14.90
C LYS A 24 -7.28 -26.73 -14.07
N THR A 25 -7.53 -27.01 -12.81
CA THR A 25 -6.64 -27.79 -11.94
C THR A 25 -6.41 -29.15 -12.59
N LYS A 26 -5.23 -29.35 -13.18
CA LYS A 26 -4.85 -30.63 -13.78
C LYS A 26 -4.66 -31.64 -12.65
N THR A 27 -5.57 -32.61 -12.52
CA THR A 27 -5.29 -33.86 -11.83
C THR A 27 -4.04 -34.46 -12.49
N LYS A 28 -2.98 -34.71 -11.72
CA LYS A 28 -1.68 -35.18 -12.23
C LYS A 28 -1.85 -36.49 -13.01
N THR A 29 -1.95 -36.42 -14.33
CA THR A 29 -1.72 -37.55 -15.22
C THR A 29 -0.25 -37.51 -15.58
N ASN A 30 0.51 -38.53 -15.16
CA ASN A 30 1.91 -38.75 -15.53
C ASN A 30 2.03 -38.87 -17.05
N THR A 31 2.23 -37.76 -17.75
CA THR A 31 2.72 -37.77 -19.13
C THR A 31 4.19 -37.37 -19.11
N ASN A 32 5.04 -38.38 -19.26
CA ASN A 32 6.44 -38.25 -19.65
C ASN A 32 6.53 -37.50 -20.99
N THR A 33 6.67 -36.18 -20.94
CA THR A 33 7.14 -35.40 -22.09
C THR A 33 8.15 -34.38 -21.56
N ASN A 34 9.42 -34.60 -21.90
CA ASN A 34 10.56 -33.69 -21.71
C ASN A 34 10.41 -32.41 -22.55
N SER A 35 9.29 -31.70 -22.39
CA SER A 35 8.86 -30.64 -23.28
C SER A 35 8.49 -29.40 -22.47
N LYS A 36 9.48 -28.57 -22.13
CA LYS A 36 9.35 -27.11 -21.87
C LYS A 36 8.25 -26.62 -20.89
N SER A 37 7.59 -27.48 -20.10
CA SER A 37 6.35 -27.13 -19.40
C SER A 37 6.44 -26.98 -17.89
N ASP A 38 7.63 -27.00 -17.30
CA ASP A 38 7.82 -26.83 -15.85
C ASP A 38 8.53 -25.53 -15.45
N LEU A 39 8.39 -24.48 -16.27
CA LEU A 39 8.73 -23.09 -15.89
C LEU A 39 8.13 -22.65 -14.55
N ALA A 40 7.00 -23.26 -14.14
CA ALA A 40 6.32 -22.97 -12.90
C ALA A 40 6.81 -23.81 -11.70
N ALA A 41 7.48 -24.95 -11.93
CA ALA A 41 7.87 -25.86 -10.84
C ALA A 41 8.97 -25.25 -9.95
N ASP A 42 9.89 -24.48 -10.55
CA ASP A 42 11.02 -23.87 -9.84
C ASP A 42 10.81 -22.39 -9.51
N GLY A 43 9.58 -21.87 -9.58
CA GLY A 43 9.27 -20.49 -9.20
C GLY A 43 9.83 -19.44 -10.17
N GLY A 44 9.82 -19.75 -11.48
CA GLY A 44 10.27 -18.83 -12.53
C GLY A 44 11.78 -18.89 -12.84
N TYR A 45 12.54 -19.76 -12.18
CA TYR A 45 13.95 -19.97 -12.51
C TYR A 45 14.09 -20.77 -13.81
N LEU A 46 14.83 -20.20 -14.75
CA LEU A 46 15.18 -20.83 -16.01
C LEU A 46 16.56 -21.47 -15.94
N THR A 47 16.70 -22.63 -16.59
CA THR A 47 18.01 -23.22 -16.89
C THR A 47 18.74 -22.36 -17.91
N LEU A 48 19.96 -21.99 -17.60
CA LEU A 48 20.82 -21.20 -18.47
C LEU A 48 21.50 -22.10 -19.51
N LEU A 49 22.32 -21.50 -20.39
CA LEU A 49 23.11 -22.22 -21.40
C LEU A 49 22.27 -23.09 -22.34
N GLN A 50 21.14 -22.55 -22.83
CA GLN A 50 20.21 -23.29 -23.70
C GLN A 50 19.69 -24.61 -23.07
N GLY A 51 19.59 -24.66 -21.74
CA GLY A 51 19.15 -25.84 -21.00
C GLY A 51 20.27 -26.82 -20.65
N GLN A 52 21.54 -26.47 -20.89
CA GLN A 52 22.69 -27.28 -20.50
C GLN A 52 23.17 -27.02 -19.07
N GLU A 53 22.62 -26.02 -18.37
CA GLU A 53 22.89 -25.82 -16.94
C GLU A 53 22.40 -27.04 -16.12
N PRO A 54 23.25 -27.67 -15.30
CA PRO A 54 22.82 -28.72 -14.38
C PRO A 54 21.75 -28.22 -13.42
N VAL A 55 20.78 -29.07 -13.08
CA VAL A 55 19.66 -28.71 -12.18
C VAL A 55 20.18 -28.27 -10.82
N GLU A 56 21.25 -28.90 -10.33
CA GLU A 56 21.90 -28.57 -9.06
C GLU A 56 22.48 -27.15 -9.08
N SER A 57 23.02 -26.71 -10.22
CA SER A 57 23.55 -25.35 -10.40
C SER A 57 22.43 -24.32 -10.37
N MET A 58 21.32 -24.59 -11.07
CA MET A 58 20.14 -23.71 -11.07
C MET A 58 19.55 -23.60 -9.66
N GLN A 59 19.43 -24.73 -8.93
CA GLN A 59 18.96 -24.75 -7.55
C GLN A 59 19.91 -24.01 -6.59
N LEU A 60 21.22 -24.14 -6.78
CA LEU A 60 22.21 -23.39 -6.01
C LEU A 60 22.05 -21.88 -6.24
N ARG A 61 21.92 -21.45 -7.49
CA ARG A 61 21.70 -20.04 -7.85
C ARG A 61 20.42 -19.49 -7.24
N LYS A 62 19.32 -20.25 -7.28
CA LYS A 62 18.06 -19.89 -6.61
C LYS A 62 18.23 -19.72 -5.10
N ARG A 63 18.91 -20.66 -4.45
CA ARG A 63 19.17 -20.61 -3.01
C ARG A 63 20.03 -19.40 -2.64
N LEU A 64 21.13 -19.17 -3.37
CA LEU A 64 22.02 -18.04 -3.14
C LEU A 64 21.31 -16.72 -3.38
N PHE A 65 20.48 -16.61 -4.42
CA PHE A 65 19.67 -15.41 -4.64
C PHE A 65 18.76 -15.14 -3.44
N ALA A 66 17.98 -16.13 -2.98
CA ALA A 66 17.10 -15.95 -1.83
C ALA A 66 17.86 -15.58 -0.54
N GLN A 67 19.02 -16.19 -0.33
CA GLN A 67 19.88 -15.92 0.83
C GLN A 67 20.53 -14.54 0.80
N LEU A 68 20.87 -14.02 -0.38
CA LEU A 68 21.52 -12.71 -0.52
C LEU A 68 20.51 -11.57 -0.67
N TRP A 69 19.35 -11.84 -1.28
CA TRP A 69 18.32 -10.84 -1.51
C TRP A 69 17.70 -10.36 -0.20
N GLN A 70 17.34 -11.27 0.71
CA GLN A 70 16.66 -10.89 1.96
C GLN A 70 17.49 -9.93 2.82
N PRO A 71 18.78 -10.20 3.13
CA PRO A 71 19.57 -9.28 3.93
C PRO A 71 19.80 -7.93 3.23
N LEU A 72 19.97 -7.94 1.91
CA LEU A 72 20.15 -6.71 1.12
C LEU A 72 18.88 -5.86 1.14
N GLU A 73 17.72 -6.49 0.98
CA GLU A 73 16.41 -5.84 1.05
C GLU A 73 16.15 -5.26 2.45
N GLU A 74 16.49 -5.99 3.51
CA GLU A 74 16.40 -5.51 4.90
C GLU A 74 17.32 -4.31 5.17
N GLU A 75 18.56 -4.33 4.66
CA GLU A 75 19.49 -3.21 4.78
C GLU A 75 18.96 -1.97 4.04
N LEU A 76 18.43 -2.15 2.83
CA LEU A 76 17.84 -1.08 2.04
C LEU A 76 16.64 -0.44 2.75
N PHE A 77 15.71 -1.26 3.27
CA PHE A 77 14.58 -0.75 4.04
C PHE A 77 14.99 -0.07 5.34
N THR A 78 16.06 -0.55 5.99
CA THR A 78 16.58 0.09 7.21
C THR A 78 17.12 1.48 6.91
N ILE A 79 17.92 1.61 5.85
CA ILE A 79 18.48 2.91 5.44
C ILE A 79 17.36 3.87 5.02
N GLU A 80 16.41 3.40 4.22
CA GLU A 80 15.24 4.20 3.80
C GLU A 80 14.46 4.71 5.02
N LYS A 81 14.18 3.84 6.00
CA LYS A 81 13.50 4.21 7.23
C LYS A 81 14.29 5.23 8.04
N GLN A 82 15.60 5.07 8.16
CA GLN A 82 16.46 6.00 8.91
C GLN A 82 16.45 7.41 8.32
N VAL A 83 16.58 7.52 6.99
CA VAL A 83 16.54 8.82 6.29
C VAL A 83 15.18 9.49 6.47
N ASN A 84 14.11 8.72 6.29
CA ASN A 84 12.75 9.23 6.44
C ASN A 84 12.42 9.62 7.88
N ASN A 85 12.97 8.90 8.87
CA ASN A 85 12.67 9.14 10.28
C ASN A 85 13.11 10.54 10.75
N ILE A 86 14.18 11.09 10.18
CA ILE A 86 14.64 12.45 10.51
C ILE A 86 13.56 13.47 10.15
N GLY A 87 13.08 13.44 8.89
CA GLY A 87 12.03 14.35 8.44
C GLY A 87 10.69 14.13 9.16
N ILE A 88 10.33 12.87 9.44
CA ILE A 88 9.11 12.54 10.20
C ILE A 88 9.21 13.11 11.63
N THR A 89 10.35 12.94 12.29
CA THR A 89 10.57 13.47 13.66
C THR A 89 10.42 14.98 13.70
N GLU A 90 10.98 15.70 12.71
CA GLU A 90 10.84 17.16 12.62
C GLU A 90 9.37 17.60 12.45
N VAL A 91 8.58 16.86 11.66
CA VAL A 91 7.14 17.13 11.52
C VAL A 91 6.40 16.87 12.84
N CYS A 92 6.70 15.77 13.52
CA CYS A 92 6.09 15.48 14.82
C CYS A 92 6.44 16.54 15.88
N ASP A 93 7.68 17.01 15.91
CA ASP A 93 8.12 18.06 16.84
C ASP A 93 7.45 19.40 16.53
N PHE A 94 7.23 19.71 15.25
CA PHE A 94 6.43 20.87 14.83
C PHE A 94 4.98 20.76 15.33
N VAL A 95 4.35 19.59 15.20
CA VAL A 95 2.98 19.35 15.69
C VAL A 95 2.92 19.54 17.20
N ASP A 96 3.84 18.95 17.96
CA ASP A 96 3.89 19.09 19.42
C ASP A 96 4.06 20.56 19.85
N SER A 97 4.92 21.31 19.15
CA SER A 97 5.11 22.73 19.44
C SER A 97 3.86 23.57 19.16
N SER A 98 3.13 23.23 18.10
CA SER A 98 1.87 23.89 17.72
C SER A 98 0.76 23.63 18.73
N TYR A 99 0.62 22.38 19.19
CA TYR A 99 -0.33 22.04 20.26
C TYR A 99 0.00 22.76 21.57
N GLY A 100 1.28 22.82 21.95
CA GLY A 100 1.70 23.56 23.15
C GLY A 100 1.42 25.07 23.07
N GLU A 101 1.45 25.68 21.87
CA GLU A 101 1.00 27.06 21.69
C GLU A 101 -0.52 27.22 21.84
N ILE A 102 -1.30 26.28 21.32
CA ILE A 102 -2.77 26.26 21.46
C ILE A 102 -3.15 26.13 22.94
N GLU A 103 -2.59 25.16 23.67
CA GLU A 103 -2.89 24.96 25.10
C GLU A 103 -2.54 26.19 25.94
N ARG A 104 -1.37 26.81 25.71
CA ARG A 104 -0.97 28.04 26.40
C ARG A 104 -1.91 29.20 26.08
N ARG A 105 -2.43 29.28 24.85
CA ARG A 105 -3.40 30.31 24.44
C ARG A 105 -4.75 30.10 25.13
N GLU A 106 -5.21 28.85 25.24
CA GLU A 106 -6.47 28.52 25.94
C GLU A 106 -6.38 28.79 27.44
N GLN A 107 -5.24 28.49 28.06
CA GLN A 107 -4.99 28.80 29.47
C GLN A 107 -4.82 30.32 29.71
N GLY A 108 -4.37 31.07 28.71
CA GLY A 108 -4.08 32.51 28.76
C GLY A 108 -5.16 33.42 28.19
N GLN A 109 -6.44 33.24 28.57
CA GLN A 109 -7.61 34.17 28.56
C GLN A 109 -7.81 35.30 27.51
N VAL A 110 -6.98 35.49 26.49
CA VAL A 110 -7.18 36.53 25.46
C VAL A 110 -7.44 35.87 24.12
N ALA A 111 -8.72 35.63 23.85
CA ALA A 111 -9.21 35.23 22.54
C ALA A 111 -8.88 36.33 21.51
N ARG A 112 -7.80 36.16 20.74
CA ARG A 112 -7.57 36.98 19.55
C ARG A 112 -8.71 36.71 18.55
N PRO A 113 -9.22 37.74 17.85
CA PRO A 113 -10.31 37.60 16.88
C PRO A 113 -9.96 36.73 15.66
N PHE A 114 -8.68 36.40 15.48
CA PHE A 114 -8.20 35.53 14.41
C PHE A 114 -7.35 34.41 15.03
N ALA A 115 -7.65 33.16 14.66
CA ALA A 115 -6.82 32.01 14.95
C ALA A 115 -6.33 31.47 13.61
N GLU A 116 -5.01 31.49 13.42
CA GLU A 116 -4.39 30.88 12.24
C GLU A 116 -4.28 29.37 12.47
N VAL A 117 -4.42 28.60 11.39
CA VAL A 117 -4.21 27.16 11.39
C VAL A 117 -2.72 26.91 11.15
N SER A 118 -2.05 26.24 12.09
CA SER A 118 -0.66 25.80 11.89
C SER A 118 -0.62 24.84 10.71
N ALA A 119 0.08 25.24 9.64
CA ALA A 119 0.22 24.46 8.42
C ALA A 119 1.69 24.21 8.14
N ALA A 120 2.05 22.94 7.97
CA ALA A 120 3.37 22.53 7.50
C ALA A 120 3.28 22.11 6.02
N VAL A 121 4.27 22.50 5.23
CA VAL A 121 4.41 22.07 3.84
C VAL A 121 5.60 21.12 3.77
N THR A 122 5.32 19.85 3.45
CA THR A 122 6.36 18.84 3.29
C THR A 122 6.69 18.69 1.81
N PHE A 123 7.93 18.96 1.43
CA PHE A 123 8.42 18.72 0.07
C PHE A 123 8.83 17.25 -0.06
N ALA A 124 7.90 16.41 -0.50
CA ALA A 124 8.19 15.03 -0.87
C ALA A 124 8.83 14.95 -2.27
N GLY A 125 9.58 13.87 -2.53
CA GLY A 125 10.26 13.65 -3.80
C GLY A 125 9.30 13.50 -4.99
N ILE A 126 9.83 13.33 -6.21
CA ILE A 126 9.01 13.15 -7.41
C ILE A 126 8.32 11.77 -7.44
N ASN A 127 8.87 10.79 -6.72
CA ASN A 127 8.39 9.42 -6.71
C ASN A 127 7.20 9.23 -5.76
N THR A 128 5.98 9.26 -6.29
CA THR A 128 4.75 9.12 -5.51
C THR A 128 4.48 7.73 -4.93
N GLY A 129 5.12 6.68 -5.46
CA GLY A 129 4.90 5.29 -5.03
C GLY A 129 5.37 4.98 -3.61
N ASP A 130 6.42 5.64 -3.15
CA ASP A 130 7.01 5.40 -1.82
C ASP A 130 6.37 6.29 -0.73
N HIS A 131 5.67 7.35 -1.14
CA HIS A 131 5.05 8.31 -0.23
C HIS A 131 3.95 7.67 0.64
N GLY A 132 3.28 6.62 0.16
CA GLY A 132 2.27 5.92 0.95
C GLY A 132 2.84 5.37 2.26
N LYS A 133 4.00 4.71 2.19
CA LYS A 133 4.68 4.17 3.38
C LYS A 133 5.22 5.28 4.28
N LEU A 134 5.70 6.38 3.69
CA LEU A 134 6.16 7.56 4.43
C LEU A 134 5.04 8.16 5.28
N PHE A 135 3.88 8.44 4.68
CA PHE A 135 2.76 9.05 5.38
C PHE A 135 2.11 8.09 6.39
N GLN A 136 2.11 6.78 6.12
CA GLN A 136 1.74 5.79 7.13
C GLN A 136 2.69 5.81 8.33
N SER A 137 4.01 5.82 8.11
CA SER A 137 4.97 5.90 9.21
C SER A 137 4.85 7.22 10.00
N LEU A 138 4.47 8.32 9.36
CA LEU A 138 4.19 9.59 10.04
C LEU A 138 2.92 9.49 10.88
N GLN A 139 1.85 8.88 10.33
CA GLN A 139 0.60 8.64 11.04
C GLN A 139 0.83 7.81 12.31
N ASP A 140 1.57 6.71 12.20
CA ASP A 140 1.88 5.84 13.33
C ASP A 140 2.61 6.60 14.45
N GLN A 141 3.64 7.39 14.11
CA GLN A 141 4.39 8.16 15.10
C GLN A 141 3.56 9.26 15.77
N LEU A 142 2.68 9.92 15.03
CA LEU A 142 1.78 10.93 15.58
C LEU A 142 0.73 10.30 16.50
N LEU A 143 0.19 9.14 16.13
CA LEU A 143 -0.72 8.36 16.97
C LEU A 143 -0.04 7.89 18.25
N GLU A 144 1.21 7.42 18.18
CA GLU A 144 2.02 7.04 19.35
C GLU A 144 2.24 8.22 20.32
N ARG A 145 2.33 9.45 19.80
CA ARG A 145 2.41 10.68 20.61
C ARG A 145 1.04 11.15 21.15
N GLY A 146 -0.05 10.46 20.81
CA GLY A 146 -1.40 10.76 21.28
C GLY A 146 -2.19 11.75 20.41
N HIS A 147 -1.72 12.04 19.19
CA HIS A 147 -2.42 12.93 18.25
C HIS A 147 -3.37 12.16 17.36
N HIS A 148 -4.53 12.74 17.05
CA HIS A 148 -5.44 12.20 16.05
C HIS A 148 -5.03 12.65 14.64
N VAL A 149 -4.94 11.70 13.72
CA VAL A 149 -4.47 11.94 12.34
C VAL A 149 -5.49 11.39 11.35
N ALA A 150 -5.79 12.19 10.33
CA ALA A 150 -6.58 11.79 9.17
C ALA A 150 -5.76 11.97 7.88
N LEU A 151 -5.70 10.92 7.06
CA LEU A 151 -5.02 10.91 5.77
C LEU A 151 -6.06 11.04 4.64
N LEU A 152 -6.05 12.19 3.97
CA LEU A 152 -6.99 12.50 2.89
C LEU A 152 -6.30 12.41 1.53
N GLU A 153 -6.68 11.40 0.75
CA GLU A 153 -6.19 11.24 -0.61
C GLU A 153 -7.12 11.94 -1.62
N SER A 154 -6.52 12.61 -2.60
CA SER A 154 -7.26 13.40 -3.60
C SER A 154 -8.25 12.57 -4.40
N GLN A 155 -7.93 11.30 -4.68
CA GLN A 155 -8.78 10.39 -5.45
C GLN A 155 -10.16 10.15 -4.81
N TYR A 156 -10.26 10.27 -3.48
CA TYR A 156 -11.51 10.09 -2.73
C TYR A 156 -12.18 11.41 -2.35
N CYS A 157 -11.46 12.53 -2.48
CA CYS A 157 -11.92 13.87 -2.07
C CYS A 157 -12.40 14.74 -3.25
N ASN A 158 -13.12 14.15 -4.20
CA ASN A 158 -13.56 14.84 -5.42
C ASN A 158 -14.64 15.92 -5.19
N THR A 159 -15.35 15.84 -4.07
CA THR A 159 -16.41 16.80 -3.68
C THR A 159 -16.28 17.13 -2.20
N LEU A 160 -16.71 18.34 -1.80
CA LEU A 160 -16.67 18.77 -0.41
C LEU A 160 -17.40 17.80 0.55
N PRO A 161 -18.60 17.27 0.22
CA PRO A 161 -19.26 16.30 1.08
C PRO A 161 -18.48 14.99 1.25
N ASN A 162 -17.75 14.54 0.21
CA ASN A 162 -16.93 13.34 0.30
C ASN A 162 -15.67 13.56 1.14
N LEU A 163 -15.06 14.74 1.03
CA LEU A 163 -13.95 15.14 1.89
C LEU A 163 -14.39 15.18 3.36
N GLN A 164 -15.51 15.84 3.65
CA GLN A 164 -16.06 15.93 5.01
C GLN A 164 -16.39 14.55 5.58
N ARG A 165 -17.06 13.69 4.79
CA ARG A 165 -17.35 12.31 5.21
C ARG A 165 -16.08 11.55 5.54
N SER A 166 -15.08 11.58 4.65
CA SER A 166 -13.82 10.85 4.82
C SER A 166 -13.05 11.34 6.06
N LEU A 167 -13.03 12.66 6.29
CA LEU A 167 -12.41 13.25 7.47
C LEU A 167 -13.09 12.78 8.76
N LEU A 168 -14.41 12.88 8.83
CA LEU A 168 -15.17 12.50 10.03
C LEU A 168 -15.06 11.00 10.30
N GLU A 169 -15.17 10.16 9.28
CA GLU A 169 -15.02 8.71 9.42
C GLU A 169 -13.65 8.35 10.00
N GLN A 170 -12.56 8.94 9.51
CA GLN A 170 -11.21 8.64 10.02
C GLN A 170 -11.00 9.16 11.44
N MET A 171 -11.42 10.40 11.72
CA MET A 171 -11.30 10.98 13.06
C MET A 171 -12.08 10.18 14.09
N PHE A 172 -13.34 9.81 13.81
CA PHE A 172 -14.16 9.04 14.75
C PHE A 172 -13.75 7.58 14.83
N ASN A 173 -13.39 6.91 13.74
CA ASN A 173 -12.94 5.52 13.81
C ASN A 173 -11.61 5.38 14.57
N SER A 174 -10.75 6.40 14.54
CA SER A 174 -9.52 6.42 15.36
C SER A 174 -9.81 6.44 16.86
N ILE A 175 -10.92 7.06 17.29
CA ILE A 175 -11.34 7.17 18.70
C ILE A 175 -11.91 5.84 19.23
N TYR A 176 -12.55 5.04 18.38
CA TYR A 176 -13.16 3.76 18.78
C TYR A 176 -12.21 2.56 18.72
N ALA A 177 -11.01 2.70 18.15
CA ALA A 177 -10.03 1.60 18.09
C ALA A 177 -9.38 1.29 19.46
N ASP A 178 -9.43 2.23 20.42
CA ASP A 178 -8.84 2.10 21.76
C ASP A 178 -9.81 1.51 22.81
N THR A 179 -11.06 1.24 22.42
CA THR A 179 -12.07 0.66 23.31
C THR A 179 -12.60 -0.66 22.73
N ASP A 180 -12.19 -1.73 23.40
CA ASP A 180 -12.66 -3.12 23.32
C ASP A 180 -11.99 -4.09 22.32
N ALA A 181 -11.30 -5.05 22.94
CA ALA A 181 -10.96 -6.35 22.39
C ALA A 181 -12.23 -7.19 22.20
N GLY A 182 -12.54 -7.59 20.97
CA GLY A 182 -13.53 -8.63 20.69
C GLY A 182 -13.97 -8.67 19.21
N PRO A 183 -14.01 -9.84 18.55
CA PRO A 183 -14.29 -9.92 17.12
C PRO A 183 -15.81 -9.83 16.91
N SER A 184 -16.28 -8.82 16.20
CA SER A 184 -17.64 -8.88 15.64
C SER A 184 -17.66 -8.45 14.18
N ALA A 185 -17.92 -9.48 13.38
CA ALA A 185 -18.54 -9.52 12.07
C ALA A 185 -18.94 -8.18 11.42
N PHE A 186 -18.37 -7.98 10.23
CA PHE A 186 -19.01 -7.44 9.04
C PHE A 186 -20.55 -7.52 9.09
N GLY A 187 -21.24 -6.37 9.15
CA GLY A 187 -22.70 -6.32 8.99
C GLY A 187 -23.40 -5.30 9.87
N GLY A 188 -23.19 -4.01 9.62
CA GLY A 188 -23.95 -2.97 10.29
C GLY A 188 -23.50 -1.57 9.88
N THR A 189 -23.89 -1.12 8.68
CA THR A 189 -23.84 0.29 8.33
C THR A 189 -24.80 1.06 9.23
N LYS A 190 -24.32 1.53 10.39
CA LYS A 190 -24.94 2.67 11.07
C LYS A 190 -24.51 3.91 10.29
N THR A 191 -25.39 4.36 9.38
CA THR A 191 -25.29 5.67 8.75
C THR A 191 -25.43 6.73 9.85
N VAL A 192 -24.30 7.31 10.27
CA VAL A 192 -24.31 8.53 11.07
C VAL A 192 -24.44 9.69 10.09
N THR A 193 -25.62 10.29 10.05
CA THR A 193 -25.88 11.49 9.25
C THR A 193 -25.26 12.68 10.00
N TYR A 194 -24.15 13.20 9.49
CA TYR A 194 -23.58 14.45 9.99
C TYR A 194 -24.26 15.61 9.26
N ASP A 195 -25.30 16.15 9.90
CA ASP A 195 -25.96 17.38 9.46
C ASP A 195 -25.25 18.56 10.16
N LEU A 196 -24.51 19.34 9.39
CA LEU A 196 -23.99 20.63 9.82
C LEU A 196 -24.73 21.65 8.95
N GLY A 197 -25.78 22.24 9.55
CA GLY A 197 -26.78 23.06 8.88
C GLY A 197 -26.26 24.30 8.15
#